data_AF-A0A5J9SPH1-F1
#
_entry.id   AF-A0A5J9SPH1-F1
#
_cell.length_a   1.000
_cell.length_b   1.000
_cell.length_c   1.000
_cell.angle_alpha   90.00
_cell.angle_beta   90.00
_cell.angle_gamma   90.00
#
_symmetry.space_group_name_H-M   'P 1'
#
loop_
_entity.id
_entity.type
_entity.pdbx_description
1 polymer ?
#
loop_
_entity_poly.entity_id
_entity_poly.type
_entity_poly.pdbx_seq_one_letter_code
_entity_poly.pdbx_strand_id
1 'polypeptide(L)'
;MDGDAERVDDSALVRRVEELQRERDEKQRSLEVLIHRVEGLQYELDEKVDIVQVLTRRAEELQRERDELKKDIEQLCMQQAGPGYISVATRMLSQRTAALEQDIENLQKKLSGCLRENQNLQEELSEAYRVKSQLAELHGAELSKNKDLEKQIRFFQSSVAQAFAERDNSLMECEKAKEREEAVLRKFDDFEERTREYQSAIDDQKRLNDRLQKELTELKAQTESSLKVVLKFYELRCRDFECPLNITFEEKCSILLDDSAETWNFSSDGGASTLKYIASLEAEKDSLKAKISKLQSNLRMGLEIEQHLQRNARILEKRQAMYDNFLRSGLSELKKFYKDQRTEIMKILEEESSGLSTIVAEIQEKLSKICMSPEISENPVNKLQCCDSSCKDVHVTTDIEPNTVTIPKGDSPAVSDSVSLDESKALAQALREKMEVLMLFSQEQERYLFEKQRNQIIIDDLQKNLSQVRDEKVKVLMELAKVKEECMLLKGSGGNDHAVCKEHSVDVARLKVENATLLESVATVERLTSSVHRLHIVLLKAYDDVKSAGSLESTYEALNSLITEANLMKTALGVVLPVSWSGDSSDAATYEALYDSSDSPKSKSEKVDPLSSAGIEMVELLIFAAEILKESFLLKK
;
A
#
# COMPACT_ATOMS: atom_id res chain seq x y z
N MET A 1 -19.20 34.16 -14.24
CA MET A 1 -17.86 34.25 -13.66
C MET A 1 -17.28 32.86 -13.76
N ASP A 2 -17.01 32.39 -14.98
CA ASP A 2 -15.78 32.66 -15.78
C ASP A 2 -14.58 32.04 -15.05
N GLY A 3 -14.08 30.87 -15.46
CA GLY A 3 -13.13 30.68 -16.56
C GLY A 3 -11.71 30.73 -15.95
N ASP A 4 -10.82 29.74 -15.99
CA ASP A 4 -10.40 28.89 -17.10
C ASP A 4 -9.83 27.57 -16.56
N ALA A 5 -10.26 26.46 -17.16
CA ALA A 5 -9.58 25.18 -17.04
C ALA A 5 -8.78 24.97 -18.32
N GLU A 6 -7.46 24.89 -18.19
CA GLU A 6 -6.51 24.61 -19.26
C GLU A 6 -6.71 23.15 -19.73
N ARG A 7 -7.75 22.94 -20.54
CA ARG A 7 -7.95 21.72 -21.34
C ARG A 7 -6.84 21.68 -22.37
N VAL A 8 -5.85 20.84 -22.14
CA VAL A 8 -4.90 20.44 -23.19
C VAL A 8 -5.71 19.81 -24.33
N ASP A 9 -5.64 20.46 -25.48
CA ASP A 9 -6.49 20.29 -26.64
C ASP A 9 -6.15 18.98 -27.38
N ASP A 10 -6.86 17.88 -27.12
CA ASP A 10 -6.75 16.62 -27.89
C ASP A 10 -6.93 16.84 -29.41
N SER A 11 -7.64 17.91 -29.80
CA SER A 11 -7.78 18.36 -31.19
C SER A 11 -6.46 18.85 -31.80
N ALA A 12 -5.52 19.36 -31.01
CA ALA A 12 -4.21 19.80 -31.49
C ALA A 12 -3.30 18.61 -31.85
N LEU A 13 -3.33 17.53 -31.07
CA LEU A 13 -2.56 16.31 -31.36
C LEU A 13 -3.12 15.55 -32.57
N VAL A 14 -4.44 15.43 -32.67
CA VAL A 14 -5.10 14.81 -33.84
C VAL A 14 -4.79 15.59 -35.11
N ARG A 15 -4.89 16.94 -35.06
CA ARG A 15 -4.50 17.80 -36.20
C ARG A 15 -3.04 17.61 -36.60
N ARG A 16 -2.14 17.41 -35.63
CA ARG A 16 -0.71 17.20 -35.90
C ARG A 16 -0.42 15.85 -36.56
N VAL A 17 -1.12 14.79 -36.15
CA VAL A 17 -1.02 13.47 -36.79
C VAL A 17 -1.57 13.52 -38.21
N GLU A 18 -2.72 14.15 -38.43
CA GLU A 18 -3.30 14.33 -39.77
C GLU A 18 -2.38 15.17 -40.69
N GLU A 19 -1.67 16.15 -40.13
CA GLU A 19 -0.71 16.98 -40.85
C GLU A 19 0.53 16.19 -41.27
N LEU A 20 1.11 15.38 -40.36
CA LEU A 20 2.23 14.49 -40.68
C LEU A 20 1.84 13.39 -41.66
N GLN A 21 0.59 12.93 -41.61
CA GLN A 21 0.07 11.92 -42.54
C GLN A 21 -0.10 12.51 -43.94
N ARG A 22 -0.60 13.75 -44.05
CA ARG A 22 -0.60 14.52 -45.31
C ARG A 22 0.81 14.73 -45.86
N GLU A 23 1.76 15.11 -45.01
CA GLU A 23 3.15 15.33 -45.43
C GLU A 23 3.80 14.03 -45.93
N ARG A 24 3.52 12.89 -45.30
CA ARG A 24 3.96 11.57 -45.76
C ARG A 24 3.36 11.19 -47.11
N ASP A 25 2.06 11.42 -47.31
CA ASP A 25 1.39 11.13 -48.58
C ASP A 25 1.85 12.08 -49.71
N GLU A 26 2.25 13.30 -49.40
CA GLU A 26 2.85 14.25 -50.34
C GLU A 26 4.29 13.87 -50.72
N LYS A 27 5.10 13.43 -49.74
CA LYS A 27 6.45 12.91 -50.01
C LYS A 27 6.42 11.60 -50.79
N GLN A 28 5.46 10.71 -50.52
CA GLN A 28 5.27 9.48 -51.27
C GLN A 28 4.92 9.76 -52.74
N ARG A 29 4.01 10.70 -53.00
CA ARG A 29 3.69 11.14 -54.37
C ARG A 29 4.90 11.76 -55.08
N SER A 30 5.70 12.54 -54.36
CA SER A 30 6.93 13.13 -54.90
C SER A 30 7.97 12.07 -55.26
N LEU A 31 8.07 11.00 -54.46
CA LEU A 31 8.97 9.86 -54.72
C LEU A 31 8.53 9.07 -55.97
N GLU A 32 7.24 8.84 -56.15
CA GLU A 32 6.69 8.15 -57.34
C GLU A 32 6.97 8.95 -58.63
N VAL A 33 6.84 10.28 -58.58
CA VAL A 33 7.19 11.16 -59.71
C VAL A 33 8.69 11.08 -60.03
N LEU A 34 9.55 11.00 -59.01
CA LEU A 34 11.00 10.84 -59.19
C LEU A 34 11.34 9.47 -59.80
N ILE A 35 10.68 8.40 -59.37
CA ILE A 35 10.88 7.05 -59.94
C ILE A 35 10.55 7.03 -61.42
N HIS A 36 9.37 7.54 -61.82
CA HIS A 36 8.99 7.61 -63.23
C HIS A 36 9.93 8.49 -64.07
N ARG A 37 10.50 9.54 -63.47
CA ARG A 37 11.49 10.36 -64.17
C ARG A 37 12.83 9.65 -64.35
N VAL A 38 13.26 8.86 -63.36
CA VAL A 38 14.46 8.01 -63.49
C VAL A 38 14.25 6.93 -64.56
N GLU A 39 13.08 6.28 -64.58
CA GLU A 39 12.72 5.30 -65.62
C GLU A 39 12.70 5.94 -67.02
N GLY A 40 12.16 7.16 -67.15
CA GLY A 40 12.19 7.91 -68.40
C GLY A 40 13.61 8.26 -68.87
N LEU A 41 14.47 8.71 -67.95
CA LEU A 41 15.89 8.99 -68.26
C LEU A 41 16.67 7.72 -68.63
N GLN A 42 16.32 6.56 -68.05
CA GLN A 42 16.89 5.27 -68.41
C GLN A 42 16.56 4.91 -69.87
N TYR A 43 15.30 5.10 -70.27
CA TYR A 43 14.86 4.84 -71.65
C TYR A 43 15.53 5.79 -72.66
N GLU A 44 15.67 7.07 -72.33
CA GLU A 44 16.41 8.02 -73.16
C GLU A 44 17.89 7.65 -73.29
N LEU A 45 18.52 7.14 -72.22
CA LEU A 45 19.90 6.69 -72.26
C LEU A 45 20.07 5.48 -73.20
N ASP A 46 19.18 4.49 -73.12
CA ASP A 46 19.22 3.31 -73.99
C ASP A 46 19.05 3.69 -75.47
N GLU A 47 18.14 4.61 -75.80
CA GLU A 47 17.97 5.12 -77.17
C GLU A 47 19.22 5.86 -77.66
N LYS A 48 19.89 6.64 -76.79
CA LYS A 48 21.14 7.33 -77.14
C LYS A 48 22.29 6.36 -77.35
N VAL A 49 22.35 5.26 -76.60
CA VAL A 49 23.36 4.20 -76.79
C VAL A 49 23.22 3.56 -78.17
N ASP A 50 22.00 3.27 -78.62
CA ASP A 50 21.75 2.73 -79.96
C ASP A 50 22.15 3.72 -81.06
N ILE A 51 21.84 5.01 -80.89
CA ILE A 51 22.26 6.06 -81.84
C ILE A 51 23.79 6.16 -81.91
N VAL A 52 24.49 6.09 -80.77
CA VAL A 52 25.96 6.10 -80.73
C VAL A 52 26.52 4.91 -81.50
N GLN A 53 25.98 3.70 -81.33
CA GLN A 53 26.42 2.52 -82.07
C GLN A 53 26.22 2.66 -83.59
N VAL A 54 25.09 3.22 -84.03
CA VAL A 54 24.83 3.49 -85.45
C VAL A 54 25.80 4.52 -86.01
N LEU A 55 26.05 5.60 -85.28
CA LEU A 55 27.01 6.65 -85.68
C LEU A 55 28.44 6.13 -85.74
N THR A 56 28.86 5.26 -84.82
CA THR A 56 30.18 4.61 -84.84
C THR A 56 30.35 3.75 -86.10
N ARG A 57 29.37 2.91 -86.45
CA ARG A 57 29.42 2.11 -87.70
C ARG A 57 29.51 3.00 -88.94
N ARG A 58 28.77 4.10 -88.96
CA ARG A 58 28.81 5.05 -90.08
C ARG A 58 30.15 5.77 -90.20
N ALA A 59 30.76 6.12 -89.07
CA ALA A 59 32.10 6.72 -89.05
C ALA A 59 33.15 5.73 -89.60
N GLU A 60 33.08 4.46 -89.23
CA GLU A 60 33.97 3.41 -89.75
C GLU A 60 33.80 3.17 -91.26
N GLU A 61 32.58 3.24 -91.78
CA GLU A 61 32.31 3.22 -93.23
C GLU A 61 32.93 4.42 -93.96
N LEU A 62 32.69 5.63 -93.47
CA LEU A 62 33.26 6.84 -94.05
C LEU A 62 34.79 6.86 -93.97
N GLN A 63 35.37 6.28 -92.91
CA GLN A 63 36.82 6.11 -92.78
C GLN A 63 37.36 5.20 -93.90
N ARG A 64 36.67 4.09 -94.19
CA ARG A 64 37.02 3.17 -95.30
C ARG A 64 36.89 3.84 -96.66
N GLU A 65 35.79 4.55 -96.91
CA GLU A 65 35.59 5.30 -98.16
C GLU A 65 36.68 6.38 -98.34
N ARG A 66 37.05 7.09 -97.27
CA ARG A 66 38.17 8.05 -97.29
C ARG A 66 39.49 7.38 -97.65
N ASP A 67 39.77 6.23 -97.06
CA ASP A 67 41.01 5.48 -97.32
C ASP A 67 41.07 4.95 -98.77
N GLU A 68 39.94 4.54 -99.34
CA GLU A 68 39.82 4.20 -100.77
C GLU A 68 40.02 5.41 -101.68
N LEU A 69 39.32 6.53 -101.41
CA LEU A 69 39.49 7.77 -102.16
C LEU A 69 40.93 8.30 -102.10
N LYS A 70 41.61 8.13 -100.96
CA LYS A 70 43.02 8.51 -100.83
C LYS A 70 43.90 7.70 -101.77
N LYS A 71 43.66 6.38 -101.91
CA LYS A 71 44.36 5.53 -102.88
C LYS A 71 44.08 5.97 -104.32
N ASP A 72 42.84 6.32 -104.63
CA ASP A 72 42.47 6.82 -105.96
C ASP A 72 43.14 8.16 -106.29
N ILE A 73 43.21 9.07 -105.32
CA ILE A 73 43.91 10.37 -105.48
C ILE A 73 45.42 10.14 -105.66
N GLU A 74 46.04 9.26 -104.87
CA GLU A 74 47.45 8.88 -105.05
C GLU A 74 47.70 8.32 -106.47
N GLN A 75 46.76 7.51 -106.97
CA GLN A 75 46.82 6.97 -108.33
C GLN A 75 46.64 8.04 -109.43
N LEU A 76 45.73 8.99 -109.24
CA LEU A 76 45.52 10.13 -110.16
C LEU A 76 46.70 11.10 -110.16
N CYS A 77 47.32 11.34 -109.00
CA CYS A 77 48.53 12.15 -108.86
C CYS A 77 49.73 11.53 -109.60
N MET A 78 49.84 10.20 -109.62
CA MET A 78 50.84 9.52 -110.47
C MET A 78 50.55 9.65 -111.97
N GLN A 79 49.31 9.91 -112.39
CA GLN A 79 48.90 9.95 -113.79
C GLN A 79 48.90 11.35 -114.44
N GLN A 80 48.86 12.45 -113.67
CA GLN A 80 48.67 13.81 -114.21
C GLN A 80 49.81 14.82 -113.92
N ALA A 81 51.07 14.40 -114.03
CA ALA A 81 52.21 15.30 -113.88
C ALA A 81 52.42 16.23 -115.10
N GLY A 82 51.65 17.34 -115.16
CA GLY A 82 51.81 18.44 -116.12
C GLY A 82 51.99 19.82 -115.43
N PRO A 83 52.87 20.73 -115.91
CA PRO A 83 53.40 21.84 -115.10
C PRO A 83 52.41 22.98 -114.76
N GLY A 84 51.31 23.15 -115.50
CA GLY A 84 50.31 24.20 -115.25
C GLY A 84 49.17 23.80 -114.29
N TYR A 85 48.88 22.50 -114.21
CA TYR A 85 47.85 21.94 -113.31
C TYR A 85 48.35 21.88 -111.85
N ILE A 86 49.65 21.64 -111.67
CA ILE A 86 50.30 21.48 -110.36
C ILE A 86 50.13 22.71 -109.47
N SER A 87 50.23 23.94 -109.99
CA SER A 87 50.16 25.15 -109.15
C SER A 87 48.76 25.46 -108.62
N VAL A 88 47.72 25.29 -109.46
CA VAL A 88 46.32 25.45 -109.06
C VAL A 88 45.88 24.31 -108.15
N ALA A 89 46.26 23.07 -108.46
CA ALA A 89 46.02 21.92 -107.60
C ALA A 89 46.70 22.07 -106.24
N THR A 90 47.96 22.53 -106.20
CA THR A 90 48.70 22.79 -104.95
C THR A 90 48.01 23.87 -104.11
N ARG A 91 47.55 24.98 -104.71
CA ARG A 91 46.83 26.03 -103.97
C ARG A 91 45.51 25.52 -103.38
N MET A 92 44.74 24.77 -104.16
CA MET A 92 43.48 24.16 -103.68
C MET A 92 43.73 23.12 -102.59
N LEU A 93 44.77 22.29 -102.75
CA LEU A 93 45.20 21.33 -101.74
C LEU A 93 45.62 22.03 -100.45
N SER A 94 46.47 23.06 -100.51
CA SER A 94 46.87 23.82 -99.32
C SER A 94 45.69 24.49 -98.62
N GLN A 95 44.75 25.08 -99.36
CA GLN A 95 43.54 25.68 -98.78
C GLN A 95 42.64 24.62 -98.13
N ARG A 96 42.45 23.46 -98.79
CA ARG A 96 41.68 22.34 -98.24
C ARG A 96 42.35 21.74 -97.01
N THR A 97 43.68 21.63 -97.00
CA THR A 97 44.46 21.17 -95.84
C THR A 97 44.30 22.12 -94.67
N ALA A 98 44.44 23.44 -94.87
CA ALA A 98 44.26 24.43 -93.80
C ALA A 98 42.83 24.44 -93.23
N ALA A 99 41.80 24.32 -94.09
CA ALA A 99 40.42 24.21 -93.65
C ALA A 99 40.19 22.92 -92.82
N LEU A 100 40.73 21.78 -93.26
CA LEU A 100 40.66 20.52 -92.53
C LEU A 100 41.45 20.57 -91.21
N GLU A 101 42.60 21.23 -91.16
CA GLU A 101 43.37 21.44 -89.93
C GLU A 101 42.58 22.26 -88.91
N GLN A 102 41.93 23.33 -89.35
CA GLN A 102 41.06 24.15 -88.51
C GLN A 102 39.85 23.36 -88.00
N ASP A 103 39.22 22.55 -88.86
CA ASP A 103 38.11 21.69 -88.46
C ASP A 103 38.55 20.62 -87.46
N ILE A 104 39.74 20.03 -87.65
CA ILE A 104 40.35 19.10 -86.70
C ILE A 104 40.58 19.79 -85.35
N GLU A 105 41.15 20.98 -85.33
CA GLU A 105 41.37 21.74 -84.09
C GLU A 105 40.05 22.08 -83.38
N ASN A 106 39.03 22.50 -84.14
CA ASN A 106 37.70 22.77 -83.62
C ASN A 106 37.04 21.51 -83.03
N LEU A 107 37.17 20.36 -83.70
CA LEU A 107 36.66 19.07 -83.21
C LEU A 107 37.41 18.60 -81.97
N GLN A 108 38.73 18.78 -81.90
CA GLN A 108 39.53 18.47 -80.72
C GLN A 108 39.13 19.33 -79.51
N LYS A 109 38.85 20.63 -79.73
CA LYS A 109 38.36 21.51 -78.68
C LYS A 109 36.96 21.10 -78.18
N LYS A 110 36.05 20.70 -79.09
CA LYS A 110 34.74 20.16 -78.71
C LYS A 110 34.86 18.83 -77.96
N LEU A 111 35.73 17.93 -78.40
CA LEU A 111 35.98 16.64 -77.75
C LEU A 111 36.55 16.84 -76.34
N SER A 112 37.52 17.72 -76.16
CA SER A 112 38.07 18.03 -74.82
C SER A 112 37.03 18.70 -73.91
N GLY A 113 36.15 19.53 -74.45
CA GLY A 113 34.98 20.06 -73.71
C GLY A 113 34.04 18.96 -73.25
N CYS A 114 33.63 18.07 -74.16
CA CYS A 114 32.75 16.94 -73.88
C CYS A 114 33.35 15.95 -72.88
N LEU A 115 34.66 15.66 -72.94
CA LEU A 115 35.35 14.82 -71.96
C LEU A 115 35.31 15.42 -70.56
N ARG A 116 35.50 16.75 -70.43
CA ARG A 116 35.41 17.44 -69.14
C ARG A 116 33.99 17.42 -68.58
N GLU A 117 33.00 17.68 -69.42
CA GLU A 117 31.58 17.59 -69.02
C GLU A 117 31.21 16.18 -68.57
N ASN A 118 31.69 15.15 -69.27
CA ASN A 118 31.48 13.75 -68.87
C ASN A 118 32.11 13.45 -67.49
N GLN A 119 33.34 13.93 -67.25
CA GLN A 119 33.96 13.80 -65.95
C GLN A 119 33.18 14.51 -64.84
N ASN A 120 32.69 15.74 -65.09
CA ASN A 120 31.85 16.47 -64.14
C ASN A 120 30.55 15.71 -63.83
N LEU A 121 29.87 15.17 -64.86
CA LEU A 121 28.65 14.37 -64.68
C LEU A 121 28.93 13.09 -63.89
N GLN A 122 30.10 12.47 -64.07
CA GLN A 122 30.50 11.30 -63.30
C GLN A 122 30.74 11.65 -61.82
N GLU A 123 31.33 12.81 -61.53
CA GLU A 123 31.48 13.32 -60.17
C GLU A 123 30.11 13.63 -59.54
N GLU A 124 29.22 14.33 -60.24
CA GLU A 124 27.86 14.62 -59.79
C GLU A 124 27.05 13.34 -59.52
N LEU A 125 27.18 12.32 -60.38
CA LEU A 125 26.54 11.03 -60.19
C LEU A 125 27.07 10.31 -58.94
N SER A 126 28.38 10.34 -58.71
CA SER A 126 28.99 9.73 -57.53
C SER A 126 28.51 10.39 -56.23
N GLU A 127 28.35 11.73 -56.25
CA GLU A 127 27.85 12.49 -55.13
C GLU A 127 26.35 12.23 -54.89
N ALA A 128 25.54 12.13 -55.97
CA ALA A 128 24.14 11.76 -55.86
C ALA A 128 23.94 10.36 -55.24
N TYR A 129 24.78 9.38 -55.61
CA TYR A 129 24.76 8.06 -54.97
C TYR A 129 25.19 8.11 -53.50
N ARG A 130 26.18 8.94 -53.15
CA ARG A 130 26.60 9.13 -51.76
C ARG A 130 25.47 9.69 -50.91
N VAL A 131 24.80 10.74 -51.39
CA VAL A 131 23.64 11.34 -50.72
C VAL A 131 22.48 10.35 -50.60
N LYS A 132 22.20 9.56 -51.66
CA LYS A 132 21.16 8.51 -51.62
C LYS A 132 21.43 7.49 -50.52
N SER A 133 22.67 7.02 -50.38
CA SER A 133 23.04 6.09 -49.31
C SER A 133 22.85 6.69 -47.93
N GLN A 134 23.29 7.94 -47.72
CA GLN A 134 23.10 8.65 -46.45
C GLN A 134 21.61 8.81 -46.10
N LEU A 135 20.77 9.13 -47.09
CA LEU A 135 19.33 9.25 -46.88
C LEU A 135 18.68 7.91 -46.51
N ALA A 136 19.12 6.81 -47.12
CA ALA A 136 18.64 5.48 -46.80
C ALA A 136 19.01 5.07 -45.36
N GLU A 137 20.22 5.39 -44.90
CA GLU A 137 20.67 5.15 -43.52
C GLU A 137 19.85 5.98 -42.52
N LEU A 138 19.65 7.27 -42.78
CA LEU A 138 18.83 8.15 -41.93
C LEU A 138 17.37 7.69 -41.87
N HIS A 139 16.78 7.28 -42.99
CA HIS A 139 15.43 6.73 -43.03
C HIS A 139 15.33 5.41 -42.25
N GLY A 140 16.33 4.53 -42.36
CA GLY A 140 16.41 3.31 -41.56
C GLY A 140 16.48 3.58 -40.05
N ALA A 141 17.28 4.58 -39.64
CA ALA A 141 17.40 5.00 -38.25
C ALA A 141 16.07 5.54 -37.69
N GLU A 142 15.40 6.43 -38.43
CA GLU A 142 14.09 6.96 -38.03
C GLU A 142 13.00 5.88 -38.01
N LEU A 143 13.00 4.93 -38.94
CA LEU A 143 12.09 3.78 -38.89
C LEU A 143 12.32 2.91 -37.65
N SER A 144 13.58 2.70 -37.25
CA SER A 144 13.89 1.97 -36.02
C SER A 144 13.36 2.71 -34.79
N LYS A 145 13.60 4.02 -34.72
CA LYS A 145 13.12 4.88 -33.64
C LYS A 145 11.59 4.89 -33.54
N ASN A 146 10.89 4.96 -34.68
CA ASN A 146 9.43 4.88 -34.72
C ASN A 146 8.91 3.53 -34.22
N LYS A 147 9.57 2.41 -34.58
CA LYS A 147 9.21 1.09 -34.04
C LYS A 147 9.36 1.03 -32.52
N ASP A 148 10.40 1.65 -31.97
CA ASP A 148 10.62 1.66 -30.53
C ASP A 148 9.60 2.57 -29.81
N LEU A 149 9.24 3.71 -30.38
CA LEU A 149 8.14 4.55 -29.88
C LEU A 149 6.80 3.81 -29.94
N GLU A 150 6.52 3.05 -31.00
CA GLU A 150 5.30 2.25 -31.10
C GLU A 150 5.22 1.18 -30.00
N LYS A 151 6.35 0.52 -29.69
CA LYS A 151 6.42 -0.43 -28.55
C LYS A 151 6.12 0.28 -27.22
N GLN A 152 6.67 1.46 -26.99
CA GLN A 152 6.39 2.24 -25.78
C GLN A 152 4.91 2.62 -25.69
N ILE A 153 4.30 3.07 -26.79
CA ILE A 153 2.86 3.40 -26.83
C ILE A 153 2.02 2.16 -26.48
N ARG A 154 2.34 1.00 -27.05
CA ARG A 154 1.63 -0.25 -26.75
C ARG A 154 1.80 -0.70 -25.29
N PHE A 155 2.99 -0.49 -24.72
CA PHE A 155 3.23 -0.71 -23.30
C PHE A 155 2.33 0.17 -22.45
N PHE A 156 2.33 1.49 -22.66
CA PHE A 156 1.47 2.40 -21.90
C PHE A 156 -0.02 2.10 -22.07
N GLN A 157 -0.47 1.75 -23.28
CA GLN A 157 -1.84 1.32 -23.51
C GLN A 157 -2.22 0.09 -22.68
N SER A 158 -1.31 -0.88 -22.59
CA SER A 158 -1.52 -2.11 -21.80
C SER A 158 -1.53 -1.81 -20.30
N SER A 159 -0.59 -0.99 -19.82
CA SER A 159 -0.52 -0.58 -18.42
C SER A 159 -1.77 0.23 -18.00
N VAL A 160 -2.26 1.12 -18.86
CA VAL A 160 -3.50 1.87 -18.62
C VAL A 160 -4.72 0.94 -18.57
N ALA A 161 -4.81 -0.03 -19.48
CA ALA A 161 -5.88 -1.02 -19.46
C ALA A 161 -5.87 -1.86 -18.18
N GLN A 162 -4.68 -2.26 -17.70
CA GLN A 162 -4.52 -2.98 -16.44
C GLN A 162 -4.95 -2.12 -15.24
N ALA A 163 -4.51 -0.84 -15.18
CA ALA A 163 -4.90 0.07 -14.11
C ALA A 163 -6.42 0.28 -14.05
N PHE A 164 -7.11 0.33 -15.20
CA PHE A 164 -8.57 0.39 -15.22
C PHE A 164 -9.22 -0.89 -14.70
N ALA A 165 -8.71 -2.07 -15.07
CA ALA A 165 -9.21 -3.34 -14.56
C ALA A 165 -9.00 -3.47 -13.04
N GLU A 166 -7.85 -3.05 -12.53
CA GLU A 166 -7.56 -3.03 -11.08
C GLU A 166 -8.49 -2.07 -10.33
N ARG A 167 -8.67 -0.85 -10.85
CA ARG A 167 -9.62 0.13 -10.30
C ARG A 167 -11.05 -0.42 -10.25
N ASP A 168 -11.51 -1.04 -11.34
CA ASP A 168 -12.86 -1.60 -11.42
C ASP A 168 -13.05 -2.76 -10.44
N ASN A 169 -12.01 -3.61 -10.25
CA ASN A 169 -12.04 -4.65 -9.23
C ASN A 169 -12.09 -4.07 -7.80
N SER A 170 -11.26 -3.07 -7.50
CA SER A 170 -11.28 -2.38 -6.20
C SER A 170 -12.62 -1.68 -5.93
N LEU A 171 -13.24 -1.11 -6.96
CA LEU A 171 -14.56 -0.48 -6.84
C LEU A 171 -15.64 -1.52 -6.48
N MET A 172 -15.65 -2.66 -7.17
CA MET A 172 -16.58 -3.75 -6.86
C MET A 172 -16.38 -4.32 -5.44
N GLU A 173 -15.13 -4.45 -4.99
CA GLU A 173 -14.82 -4.86 -3.62
C GLU A 173 -15.31 -3.83 -2.58
N CYS A 174 -15.17 -2.53 -2.88
CA CYS A 174 -15.66 -1.44 -2.07
C CYS A 174 -17.20 -1.44 -1.96
N GLU A 175 -17.91 -1.61 -3.09
CA GLU A 175 -19.36 -1.72 -3.10
C GLU A 175 -19.84 -2.91 -2.25
N LYS A 176 -19.19 -4.07 -2.40
CA LYS A 176 -19.49 -5.25 -1.58
C LYS A 176 -19.18 -5.05 -0.10
N ALA A 177 -18.15 -4.27 0.24
CA ALA A 177 -17.85 -3.92 1.63
C ALA A 177 -18.94 -3.01 2.21
N LYS A 178 -19.37 -2.01 1.45
CA LYS A 178 -20.47 -1.11 1.80
C LYS A 178 -21.78 -1.85 2.03
N GLU A 179 -22.15 -2.79 1.16
CA GLU A 179 -23.35 -3.62 1.34
C GLU A 179 -23.31 -4.41 2.67
N ARG A 180 -22.14 -4.93 3.06
CA ARG A 180 -21.97 -5.63 4.33
C ARG A 180 -22.05 -4.69 5.53
N GLU A 181 -21.47 -3.50 5.43
CA GLU A 181 -21.55 -2.45 6.45
C GLU A 181 -23.01 -2.05 6.68
N GLU A 182 -23.76 -1.75 5.61
CA GLU A 182 -25.19 -1.43 5.68
C GLU A 182 -26.00 -2.56 6.32
N ALA A 183 -25.68 -3.82 6.02
CA ALA A 183 -26.32 -4.97 6.66
C ALA A 183 -25.99 -5.10 8.16
N VAL A 184 -24.80 -4.67 8.59
CA VAL A 184 -24.42 -4.62 10.01
C VAL A 184 -25.11 -3.46 10.72
N LEU A 185 -25.19 -2.29 10.11
CA LEU A 185 -25.89 -1.12 10.66
C LEU A 185 -27.37 -1.44 10.94
N ARG A 186 -28.07 -2.09 10.01
CA ARG A 186 -29.45 -2.53 10.24
C ARG A 186 -29.60 -3.45 11.46
N LYS A 187 -28.63 -4.35 11.68
CA LYS A 187 -28.63 -5.21 12.88
C LYS A 187 -28.35 -4.41 14.15
N PHE A 188 -27.51 -3.39 14.07
CA PHE A 188 -27.23 -2.50 15.19
C PHE A 188 -28.48 -1.72 15.59
N ASP A 189 -29.26 -1.23 14.63
CA ASP A 189 -30.55 -0.60 14.88
C ASP A 189 -31.51 -1.54 15.63
N ASP A 190 -31.59 -2.82 15.22
CA ASP A 190 -32.37 -3.86 15.91
C ASP A 190 -31.88 -4.13 17.34
N PHE A 191 -30.57 -4.01 17.60
CA PHE A 191 -30.00 -4.15 18.95
C PHE A 191 -30.30 -2.93 19.82
N GLU A 192 -30.24 -1.74 19.23
CA GLU A 192 -30.54 -0.48 19.92
C GLU A 192 -32.02 -0.41 20.32
N GLU A 193 -32.93 -0.82 19.43
CA GLU A 193 -34.36 -0.90 19.73
C GLU A 193 -34.63 -1.87 20.89
N ARG A 194 -34.07 -3.09 20.84
CA ARG A 194 -34.19 -4.04 21.96
C ARG A 194 -33.61 -3.51 23.27
N THR A 195 -32.52 -2.75 23.20
CA THR A 195 -31.93 -2.13 24.40
C THR A 195 -32.89 -1.08 24.99
N ARG A 196 -33.54 -0.28 24.15
CA ARG A 196 -34.58 0.68 24.57
C ARG A 196 -35.77 -0.04 25.20
N GLU A 197 -36.23 -1.15 24.63
CA GLU A 197 -37.30 -1.96 25.20
C GLU A 197 -36.95 -2.51 26.58
N TYR A 198 -35.77 -3.12 26.74
CA TYR A 198 -35.31 -3.63 28.03
C TYR A 198 -35.15 -2.52 29.07
N GLN A 199 -34.64 -1.36 28.67
CA GLN A 199 -34.52 -0.21 29.56
C GLN A 199 -35.90 0.26 30.04
N SER A 200 -36.89 0.35 29.15
CA SER A 200 -38.27 0.68 29.51
C SER A 200 -38.85 -0.33 30.50
N ALA A 201 -38.64 -1.63 30.26
CA ALA A 201 -39.13 -2.69 31.14
C ALA A 201 -38.48 -2.63 32.54
N ILE A 202 -37.19 -2.31 32.62
CA ILE A 202 -36.49 -2.09 33.89
C ILE A 202 -37.10 -0.92 34.65
N ASP A 203 -37.39 0.18 33.96
CA ASP A 203 -37.95 1.38 34.59
C ASP A 203 -39.41 1.16 35.04
N ASP A 204 -40.19 0.38 34.28
CA ASP A 204 -41.51 -0.07 34.72
C ASP A 204 -41.45 -0.95 35.98
N GLN A 205 -40.48 -1.87 36.02
CA GLN A 205 -40.29 -2.74 37.17
C GLN A 205 -39.85 -1.95 38.41
N LYS A 206 -38.95 -0.96 38.26
CA LYS A 206 -38.59 -0.03 39.34
C LYS A 206 -39.80 0.71 39.87
N ARG A 207 -40.60 1.30 38.98
CA ARG A 207 -41.85 1.99 39.35
C ARG A 207 -42.81 1.07 40.12
N LEU A 208 -42.93 -0.20 39.72
CA LEU A 208 -43.76 -1.17 40.43
C LEU A 208 -43.18 -1.49 41.82
N ASN A 209 -41.87 -1.69 41.92
CA ASN A 209 -41.21 -1.96 43.18
C ASN A 209 -41.37 -0.79 44.17
N ASP A 210 -41.20 0.45 43.70
CA ASP A 210 -41.41 1.65 44.52
C ASP A 210 -42.85 1.75 45.04
N ARG A 211 -43.85 1.38 44.23
CA ARG A 211 -45.25 1.31 44.66
C ARG A 211 -45.47 0.25 45.73
N LEU A 212 -44.96 -0.97 45.52
CA LEU A 212 -45.08 -2.06 46.48
C LEU A 212 -44.38 -1.74 47.80
N GLN A 213 -43.20 -1.10 47.74
CA GLN A 213 -42.47 -0.63 48.91
C GLN A 213 -43.33 0.38 49.71
N LYS A 214 -43.98 1.31 49.02
CA LYS A 214 -44.89 2.28 49.63
C LYS A 214 -46.09 1.60 50.30
N GLU A 215 -46.78 0.70 49.60
CA GLU A 215 -47.91 -0.06 50.16
C GLU A 215 -47.49 -0.88 51.38
N LEU A 216 -46.32 -1.51 51.34
CA LEU A 216 -45.75 -2.25 52.48
C LEU A 216 -45.53 -1.33 53.69
N THR A 217 -45.00 -0.12 53.49
CA THR A 217 -44.80 0.84 54.59
C THR A 217 -46.13 1.33 55.17
N GLU A 218 -47.14 1.55 54.33
CA GLU A 218 -48.46 1.99 54.76
C GLU A 218 -49.18 0.88 55.55
N LEU A 219 -49.12 -0.37 55.07
CA LEU A 219 -49.70 -1.52 55.77
C LEU A 219 -48.99 -1.80 57.10
N LYS A 220 -47.66 -1.63 57.16
CA LYS A 220 -46.90 -1.71 58.43
C LYS A 220 -47.36 -0.65 59.42
N ALA A 221 -47.51 0.60 58.98
CA ALA A 221 -47.99 1.69 59.82
C ALA A 221 -49.43 1.44 60.32
N GLN A 222 -50.31 0.93 59.44
CA GLN A 222 -51.67 0.54 59.81
C GLN A 222 -51.67 -0.60 60.82
N THR A 223 -50.85 -1.64 60.60
CA THR A 223 -50.70 -2.75 61.54
C THR A 223 -50.23 -2.25 62.90
N GLU A 224 -49.22 -1.38 62.96
CA GLU A 224 -48.74 -0.79 64.20
C GLU A 224 -49.82 0.03 64.93
N SER A 225 -50.65 0.78 64.18
CA SER A 225 -51.81 1.48 64.73
C SER A 225 -52.83 0.49 65.33
N SER A 226 -53.18 -0.58 64.61
CA SER A 226 -54.08 -1.63 65.10
C SER A 226 -53.53 -2.34 66.34
N LEU A 227 -52.22 -2.62 66.38
CA LEU A 227 -51.55 -3.19 67.57
C LEU A 227 -51.75 -2.28 68.80
N LYS A 228 -51.55 -0.96 68.64
CA LYS A 228 -51.77 0.01 69.73
C LYS A 228 -53.21 0.03 70.22
N VAL A 229 -54.18 -0.07 69.30
CA VAL A 229 -55.61 -0.14 69.63
C VAL A 229 -55.89 -1.39 70.46
N VAL A 230 -55.47 -2.57 69.99
CA VAL A 230 -55.65 -3.85 70.69
C VAL A 230 -55.04 -3.81 72.08
N LEU A 231 -53.81 -3.31 72.22
CA LEU A 231 -53.16 -3.17 73.52
C LEU A 231 -54.00 -2.30 74.48
N LYS A 232 -54.59 -1.21 73.99
CA LYS A 232 -55.40 -0.32 74.79
C LYS A 232 -56.73 -0.95 75.23
N PHE A 233 -57.37 -1.72 74.35
CA PHE A 233 -58.55 -2.51 74.71
C PHE A 233 -58.22 -3.61 75.72
N TYR A 234 -57.08 -4.27 75.56
CA TYR A 234 -56.61 -5.25 76.55
C TYR A 234 -56.34 -4.60 77.91
N GLU A 235 -55.66 -3.45 77.94
CA GLU A 235 -55.45 -2.67 79.16
C GLU A 235 -56.75 -2.25 79.84
N LEU A 236 -57.77 -1.83 79.07
CA LEU A 236 -59.09 -1.50 79.61
C LEU A 236 -59.76 -2.71 80.24
N ARG A 237 -59.75 -3.86 79.56
CA ARG A 237 -60.27 -5.12 80.10
C ARG A 237 -59.57 -5.53 81.40
N CYS A 238 -58.24 -5.39 81.46
CA CYS A 238 -57.45 -5.70 82.66
C CYS A 238 -57.81 -4.83 83.89
N ARG A 239 -58.49 -3.70 83.70
CA ARG A 239 -58.94 -2.85 84.82
C ARG A 239 -60.20 -3.40 85.48
N ASP A 240 -61.08 -4.00 84.69
CA ASP A 240 -62.36 -4.52 85.14
C ASP A 240 -62.29 -6.04 85.46
N PHE A 241 -61.27 -6.75 84.97
CA PHE A 241 -61.06 -8.19 85.15
C PHE A 241 -59.57 -8.55 85.38
N GLU A 242 -59.27 -9.58 86.19
CA GLU A 242 -57.90 -10.11 86.35
C GLU A 242 -57.44 -10.78 85.04
N CYS A 243 -56.39 -10.22 84.41
CA CYS A 243 -55.88 -10.69 83.13
C CYS A 243 -54.38 -11.09 83.20
N PRO A 244 -53.94 -12.11 82.43
CA PRO A 244 -52.54 -12.50 82.35
C PRO A 244 -51.66 -11.40 81.73
N LEU A 245 -50.52 -11.10 82.36
CA LEU A 245 -49.62 -10.01 81.91
C LEU A 245 -48.52 -10.48 80.93
N ASN A 246 -48.09 -11.74 80.99
CA ASN A 246 -47.02 -12.32 80.18
C ASN A 246 -47.55 -13.27 79.10
N ILE A 247 -48.47 -12.78 78.28
CA ILE A 247 -49.00 -13.52 77.12
C ILE A 247 -48.66 -12.81 75.81
N THR A 248 -48.54 -13.60 74.74
CA THR A 248 -48.23 -13.14 73.39
C THR A 248 -49.33 -12.24 72.83
N PHE A 249 -49.03 -11.47 71.78
CA PHE A 249 -50.00 -10.55 71.20
C PHE A 249 -51.19 -11.30 70.57
N GLU A 250 -50.96 -12.42 69.87
CA GLU A 250 -52.04 -13.30 69.38
C GLU A 250 -52.95 -13.82 70.50
N GLU A 251 -52.40 -14.14 71.67
CA GLU A 251 -53.19 -14.58 72.84
C GLU A 251 -54.04 -13.44 73.41
N LYS A 252 -53.50 -12.20 73.46
CA LYS A 252 -54.27 -11.00 73.85
C LYS A 252 -55.43 -10.74 72.89
N CYS A 253 -55.20 -10.90 71.59
CA CYS A 253 -56.26 -10.81 70.57
C CYS A 253 -57.33 -11.88 70.75
N SER A 254 -56.93 -13.14 70.93
CA SER A 254 -57.86 -14.26 71.12
C SER A 254 -58.76 -14.03 72.33
N ILE A 255 -58.19 -13.59 73.45
CA ILE A 255 -58.94 -13.27 74.67
C ILE A 255 -59.99 -12.18 74.40
N LEU A 256 -59.61 -11.08 73.74
CA LEU A 256 -60.54 -9.99 73.40
C LEU A 256 -61.64 -10.43 72.41
N LEU A 257 -61.33 -11.33 71.49
CA LEU A 257 -62.30 -11.88 70.53
C LEU A 257 -63.29 -12.85 71.18
N ASP A 258 -62.88 -13.52 72.27
CA ASP A 258 -63.74 -14.42 73.05
C ASP A 258 -64.68 -13.66 74.02
N ASP A 259 -64.57 -12.33 74.12
CA ASP A 259 -65.53 -11.54 74.90
C ASP A 259 -66.93 -11.57 74.30
N SER A 260 -67.93 -11.70 75.19
CA SER A 260 -69.32 -11.56 74.78
C SER A 260 -69.59 -10.16 74.23
N ALA A 261 -70.46 -10.04 73.22
CA ALA A 261 -70.83 -8.74 72.64
C ALA A 261 -71.47 -7.78 73.66
N GLU A 262 -71.99 -8.29 74.79
CA GLU A 262 -72.54 -7.47 75.89
C GLU A 262 -71.44 -6.84 76.75
N THR A 263 -70.23 -7.41 76.75
CA THR A 263 -69.06 -6.92 77.50
C THR A 263 -68.52 -5.60 76.92
N TRP A 264 -68.71 -5.36 75.63
CA TRP A 264 -68.22 -4.19 74.90
C TRP A 264 -69.36 -3.35 74.30
N ASN A 265 -70.52 -3.30 74.97
CA ASN A 265 -71.63 -2.49 74.47
C ASN A 265 -71.43 -0.99 74.78
N PHE A 266 -71.55 -0.19 73.73
CA PHE A 266 -72.10 1.16 73.82
C PHE A 266 -73.39 1.11 72.99
N SER A 267 -74.50 1.46 73.64
CA SER A 267 -75.89 1.39 73.18
C SER A 267 -76.12 1.26 71.67
N SER A 268 -76.86 0.21 71.33
CA SER A 268 -77.39 -0.12 70.01
C SER A 268 -78.21 1.01 69.38
N ASP A 269 -77.84 1.43 68.17
CA ASP A 269 -78.80 1.79 67.13
C ASP A 269 -78.13 1.74 65.75
N GLY A 270 -78.85 1.24 64.75
CA GLY A 270 -78.48 1.40 63.35
C GLY A 270 -78.53 0.13 62.51
N GLY A 271 -79.72 -0.44 62.34
CA GLY A 271 -80.02 -1.40 61.27
C GLY A 271 -79.77 -0.90 59.82
N ALA A 272 -79.26 0.33 59.66
CA ALA A 272 -78.75 0.87 58.40
C ALA A 272 -77.33 0.37 58.04
N SER A 273 -76.53 -0.05 59.03
CA SER A 273 -75.12 -0.42 58.83
C SER A 273 -74.96 -1.79 58.16
N THR A 274 -75.81 -2.76 58.54
CA THR A 274 -75.74 -4.12 58.00
C THR A 274 -76.16 -4.18 56.53
N LEU A 275 -77.19 -3.43 56.12
CA LEU A 275 -77.61 -3.35 54.71
C LEU A 275 -76.59 -2.61 53.84
N LYS A 276 -75.95 -1.54 54.34
CA LYS A 276 -74.88 -0.83 53.62
C LYS A 276 -73.61 -1.67 53.50
N TYR A 277 -73.32 -2.48 54.52
CA TYR A 277 -72.22 -3.44 54.50
C TYR A 277 -72.48 -4.57 53.49
N ILE A 278 -73.69 -5.14 53.48
CA ILE A 278 -74.09 -6.17 52.49
C ILE A 278 -73.99 -5.59 51.07
N ALA A 279 -74.51 -4.39 50.82
CA ALA A 279 -74.40 -3.73 49.51
C ALA A 279 -72.92 -3.43 49.12
N SER A 280 -72.07 -3.08 50.08
CA SER A 280 -70.63 -2.89 49.85
C SER A 280 -69.93 -4.20 49.49
N LEU A 281 -70.26 -5.30 50.18
CA LEU A 281 -69.71 -6.63 49.88
C LEU A 281 -70.20 -7.16 48.53
N GLU A 282 -71.45 -6.88 48.15
CA GLU A 282 -71.99 -7.24 46.83
C GLU A 282 -71.30 -6.46 45.71
N ALA A 283 -71.10 -5.14 45.88
CA ALA A 283 -70.34 -4.32 44.94
C ALA A 283 -68.86 -4.75 44.83
N GLU A 284 -68.25 -5.13 45.95
CA GLU A 284 -66.88 -5.64 45.97
C GLU A 284 -66.77 -7.01 45.29
N LYS A 285 -67.74 -7.90 45.51
CA LYS A 285 -67.84 -9.20 44.82
C LYS A 285 -67.96 -9.02 43.31
N ASP A 286 -68.79 -8.08 42.83
CA ASP A 286 -68.94 -7.81 41.40
C ASP A 286 -67.67 -7.20 40.80
N SER A 287 -67.00 -6.30 41.54
CA SER A 287 -65.68 -5.77 41.18
C SER A 287 -64.62 -6.87 41.08
N LEU A 288 -64.60 -7.81 42.04
CA LEU A 288 -63.70 -8.96 42.03
C LEU A 288 -63.99 -9.89 40.85
N LYS A 289 -65.27 -10.11 40.53
CA LYS A 289 -65.69 -10.94 39.40
C LYS A 289 -65.26 -10.33 38.06
N ALA A 290 -65.33 -9.00 37.92
CA ALA A 290 -64.80 -8.28 36.76
C ALA A 290 -63.27 -8.40 36.67
N LYS A 291 -62.55 -8.27 37.79
CA LYS A 291 -61.09 -8.46 37.84
C LYS A 291 -60.68 -9.89 37.47
N ILE A 292 -61.40 -10.91 37.97
CA ILE A 292 -61.17 -12.31 37.62
C ILE A 292 -61.40 -12.55 36.13
N SER A 293 -62.48 -11.98 35.56
CA SER A 293 -62.76 -12.11 34.12
C SER A 293 -61.66 -11.47 33.27
N LYS A 294 -61.13 -10.31 33.69
CA LYS A 294 -59.99 -9.65 33.04
C LYS A 294 -58.71 -10.48 33.13
N LEU A 295 -58.42 -11.06 34.29
CA LEU A 295 -57.28 -11.96 34.48
C LEU A 295 -57.38 -13.22 33.62
N GLN A 296 -58.56 -13.82 33.51
CA GLN A 296 -58.80 -14.98 32.65
C GLN A 296 -58.62 -14.64 31.16
N SER A 297 -59.05 -13.45 30.73
CA SER A 297 -58.80 -12.95 29.38
C SER A 297 -57.31 -12.75 29.10
N ASN A 298 -56.58 -12.13 30.04
CA ASN A 298 -55.14 -11.93 29.91
C ASN A 298 -54.37 -13.25 29.89
N LEU A 299 -54.77 -14.22 30.72
CA LEU A 299 -54.16 -15.55 30.73
C LEU A 299 -54.36 -16.28 29.40
N ARG A 300 -55.55 -16.15 28.79
CA ARG A 300 -55.83 -16.71 27.45
C ARG A 300 -54.92 -16.10 26.39
N MET A 301 -54.79 -14.78 26.38
CA MET A 301 -53.90 -14.06 25.46
C MET A 301 -52.43 -14.47 25.68
N GLY A 302 -52.00 -14.61 26.93
CA GLY A 302 -50.66 -15.08 27.28
C GLY A 302 -50.37 -16.48 26.73
N LEU A 303 -51.35 -17.39 26.81
CA LEU A 303 -51.22 -18.75 26.26
C LEU A 303 -51.10 -18.76 24.73
N GLU A 304 -51.85 -17.88 24.03
CA GLU A 304 -51.74 -17.74 22.57
C GLU A 304 -50.36 -17.24 22.14
N ILE A 305 -49.81 -16.26 22.87
CA ILE A 305 -48.45 -15.75 22.67
C ILE A 305 -47.42 -16.86 22.93
N GLU A 306 -47.53 -17.58 24.04
CA GLU A 306 -46.63 -18.68 24.39
C GLU A 306 -46.64 -19.76 23.29
N GLN A 307 -47.81 -20.16 22.82
CA GLN A 307 -47.92 -21.13 21.72
C GLN A 307 -47.27 -20.64 20.43
N HIS A 308 -47.43 -19.36 20.09
CA HIS A 308 -46.77 -18.77 18.92
C HIS A 308 -45.24 -18.78 19.07
N LEU A 309 -44.73 -18.34 20.22
CA LEU A 309 -43.29 -18.36 20.50
C LEU A 309 -42.72 -19.77 20.50
N GLN A 310 -43.44 -20.74 21.04
CA GLN A 310 -43.04 -22.15 21.04
C GLN A 310 -42.97 -22.72 19.62
N ARG A 311 -43.90 -22.35 18.73
CA ARG A 311 -43.83 -22.74 17.30
C ARG A 311 -42.61 -22.14 16.62
N ASN A 312 -42.32 -20.86 16.86
CA ASN A 312 -41.16 -20.17 16.29
C ASN A 312 -39.84 -20.77 16.80
N ALA A 313 -39.74 -21.08 18.09
CA ALA A 313 -38.58 -21.74 18.67
C ALA A 313 -38.30 -23.09 17.97
N ARG A 314 -39.32 -23.93 17.77
CA ARG A 314 -39.17 -25.21 17.05
C ARG A 314 -38.70 -25.04 15.60
N ILE A 315 -39.12 -23.97 14.92
CA ILE A 315 -38.66 -23.69 13.54
C ILE A 315 -37.18 -23.29 13.56
N LEU A 316 -36.78 -22.44 14.50
CA LEU A 316 -35.39 -22.02 14.66
C LEU A 316 -34.47 -23.18 15.03
N GLU A 317 -34.88 -24.06 15.95
CA GLU A 317 -34.15 -25.27 16.31
C GLU A 317 -33.93 -26.19 15.09
N LYS A 318 -34.95 -26.39 14.26
CA LYS A 318 -34.81 -27.16 13.02
C LYS A 318 -33.82 -26.52 12.05
N ARG A 319 -33.86 -25.18 11.91
CA ARG A 319 -32.95 -24.44 11.05
C ARG A 319 -31.50 -24.53 11.55
N GLN A 320 -31.30 -24.41 12.86
CA GLN A 320 -30.00 -24.60 13.49
C GLN A 320 -29.46 -26.01 13.23
N ALA A 321 -30.27 -27.05 13.46
CA ALA A 321 -29.87 -28.43 13.22
C ALA A 321 -29.46 -28.69 11.74
N MET A 322 -30.14 -28.04 10.78
CA MET A 322 -29.75 -28.12 9.37
C MET A 322 -28.37 -27.50 9.10
N TYR A 323 -28.10 -26.30 9.63
CA TYR A 323 -26.81 -25.64 9.45
C TYR A 323 -25.67 -26.39 10.15
N ASP A 324 -25.90 -26.90 11.36
CA ASP A 324 -24.91 -27.69 12.10
C ASP A 324 -24.51 -28.95 11.33
N ASN A 325 -25.48 -29.63 10.71
CA ASN A 325 -25.21 -30.80 9.87
C ASN A 325 -24.40 -30.43 8.62
N PHE A 326 -24.77 -29.34 7.93
CA PHE A 326 -24.05 -28.84 6.75
C PHE A 326 -22.61 -28.45 7.08
N LEU A 327 -22.39 -27.72 8.18
CA LEU A 327 -21.04 -27.34 8.61
C LEU A 327 -20.22 -28.57 8.99
N ARG A 328 -20.82 -29.53 9.69
CA ARG A 328 -20.14 -30.76 10.09
C ARG A 328 -19.75 -31.62 8.89
N SER A 329 -20.61 -31.74 7.87
CA SER A 329 -20.28 -32.47 6.64
C SER A 329 -19.18 -31.75 5.87
N GLY A 330 -19.29 -30.43 5.64
CA GLY A 330 -18.28 -29.65 4.93
C GLY A 330 -16.91 -29.66 5.60
N LEU A 331 -16.86 -29.54 6.93
CA LEU A 331 -15.60 -29.65 7.68
C LEU A 331 -15.00 -31.06 7.63
N SER A 332 -15.84 -32.10 7.62
CA SER A 332 -15.38 -33.48 7.51
C SER A 332 -14.79 -33.76 6.12
N GLU A 333 -15.42 -33.25 5.06
CA GLU A 333 -14.92 -33.33 3.68
C GLU A 333 -13.59 -32.58 3.52
N LEU A 334 -13.50 -31.35 4.05
CA LEU A 334 -12.28 -30.55 4.00
C LEU A 334 -11.13 -31.24 4.75
N LYS A 335 -11.41 -31.80 5.93
CA LYS A 335 -10.43 -32.56 6.71
C LYS A 335 -9.95 -33.80 5.96
N LYS A 336 -10.85 -34.51 5.27
CA LYS A 336 -10.51 -35.65 4.43
C LYS A 336 -9.61 -35.22 3.28
N PHE A 337 -9.99 -34.17 2.55
CA PHE A 337 -9.19 -33.60 1.46
C PHE A 337 -7.78 -33.21 1.91
N TYR A 338 -7.65 -32.51 3.03
CA TYR A 338 -6.34 -32.15 3.59
C TYR A 338 -5.49 -33.38 3.94
N LYS A 339 -6.11 -34.41 4.54
CA LYS A 339 -5.42 -35.66 4.86
C LYS A 339 -4.91 -36.35 3.60
N ASP A 340 -5.75 -36.44 2.57
CA ASP A 340 -5.41 -37.07 1.30
C ASP A 340 -4.27 -36.32 0.59
N GLN A 341 -4.36 -34.98 0.52
CA GLN A 341 -3.29 -34.13 -0.03
C GLN A 341 -1.97 -34.28 0.73
N ARG A 342 -2.01 -34.28 2.06
CA ARG A 342 -0.81 -34.48 2.88
C ARG A 342 -0.17 -35.85 2.60
N THR A 343 -0.97 -36.91 2.46
CA THR A 343 -0.44 -38.25 2.14
C THR A 343 0.19 -38.31 0.76
N GLU A 344 -0.39 -37.61 -0.23
CA GLU A 344 0.14 -37.52 -1.58
C GLU A 344 1.48 -36.77 -1.61
N ILE A 345 1.56 -35.61 -0.94
CA ILE A 345 2.81 -34.85 -0.81
C ILE A 345 3.89 -35.69 -0.13
N MET A 346 3.55 -36.38 0.96
CA MET A 346 4.50 -37.22 1.70
C MET A 346 5.01 -38.38 0.84
N LYS A 347 4.14 -39.00 0.04
CA LYS A 347 4.52 -40.04 -0.93
C LYS A 347 5.52 -39.51 -1.96
N ILE A 348 5.25 -38.34 -2.56
CA ILE A 348 6.16 -37.73 -3.56
C ILE A 348 7.53 -37.43 -2.93
N LEU A 349 7.56 -36.88 -1.71
CA LEU A 349 8.82 -36.59 -1.02
C LEU A 349 9.62 -37.86 -0.69
N GLU A 350 8.97 -38.95 -0.30
CA GLU A 350 9.62 -40.24 -0.06
C GLU A 350 10.18 -40.84 -1.36
N GLU A 351 9.43 -40.76 -2.46
CA GLU A 351 9.87 -41.19 -3.79
C GLU A 351 11.12 -40.42 -4.24
N GLU A 352 11.09 -39.08 -4.17
CA GLU A 352 12.24 -38.23 -4.51
C GLU A 352 13.44 -38.47 -3.60
N SER A 353 13.22 -38.64 -2.29
CA SER A 353 14.29 -38.96 -1.34
C SER A 353 14.95 -40.29 -1.66
N SER A 354 14.17 -41.30 -2.04
CA SER A 354 14.69 -42.61 -2.46
C SER A 354 15.48 -42.52 -3.77
N GLY A 355 15.01 -41.71 -4.72
CA GLY A 355 15.72 -41.42 -5.98
C GLY A 355 17.06 -40.75 -5.72
N LEU A 356 17.09 -39.72 -4.87
CA LEU A 356 18.31 -39.04 -4.48
C LEU A 356 19.29 -39.97 -3.74
N SER A 357 18.79 -40.81 -2.84
CA SER A 357 19.63 -41.78 -2.13
C SER A 357 20.27 -42.79 -3.08
N THR A 358 19.55 -43.21 -4.13
CA THR A 358 20.08 -44.08 -5.19
C THR A 358 21.21 -43.40 -5.95
N ILE A 359 21.01 -42.14 -6.36
CA ILE A 359 22.02 -41.33 -7.05
C ILE A 359 23.27 -41.15 -6.17
N VAL A 360 23.08 -40.85 -4.87
CA VAL A 360 24.18 -40.71 -3.91
C VAL A 360 24.96 -42.03 -3.79
N ALA A 361 24.26 -43.17 -3.73
CA ALA A 361 24.91 -44.48 -3.68
C ALA A 361 25.72 -44.76 -4.96
N GLU A 362 25.20 -44.42 -6.15
CA GLU A 362 25.94 -44.53 -7.41
C GLU A 362 27.19 -43.64 -7.43
N ILE A 363 27.09 -42.40 -6.93
CA ILE A 363 28.24 -41.48 -6.79
C ILE A 363 29.28 -42.09 -5.84
N GLN A 364 28.85 -42.64 -4.70
CA GLN A 364 29.72 -43.24 -3.70
C GLN A 364 30.39 -44.52 -4.21
N GLU A 365 29.70 -45.33 -5.02
CA GLU A 365 30.29 -46.48 -5.71
C GLU A 365 31.35 -46.04 -6.72
N LYS A 366 31.06 -45.00 -7.53
CA LYS A 366 32.03 -44.43 -8.47
C LYS A 366 33.26 -43.85 -7.75
N LEU A 367 33.06 -43.14 -6.65
CA LEU A 367 34.16 -42.65 -5.79
C LEU A 367 34.97 -43.80 -5.19
N SER A 368 34.31 -44.87 -4.74
CA SER A 368 34.99 -46.05 -4.21
C SER A 368 35.84 -46.75 -5.28
N LYS A 369 35.36 -46.81 -6.52
CA LYS A 369 36.13 -47.30 -7.68
C LYS A 369 37.37 -46.44 -7.97
N ILE A 370 37.27 -45.12 -7.77
CA ILE A 370 38.40 -44.19 -7.87
C ILE A 370 39.42 -44.41 -6.73
N CYS A 371 38.94 -44.70 -5.51
CA CYS A 371 39.79 -45.00 -4.35
C CYS A 371 40.48 -46.39 -4.38
N MET A 372 40.13 -47.29 -5.31
CA MET A 372 40.67 -48.67 -5.36
C MET A 372 41.88 -48.85 -6.31
N SER A 373 42.49 -47.76 -6.81
CA SER A 373 43.87 -47.80 -7.33
C SER A 373 44.88 -47.64 -6.16
N PRO A 374 45.85 -48.56 -5.99
CA PRO A 374 46.62 -48.77 -4.75
C PRO A 374 47.64 -47.63 -4.55
N GLU A 375 48.10 -47.27 -3.34
CA GLU A 375 48.86 -48.09 -2.40
C GLU A 375 49.13 -47.29 -1.09
N ILE A 376 49.36 -47.99 0.04
CA ILE A 376 50.09 -47.59 1.27
C ILE A 376 49.29 -47.44 2.59
N SER A 377 49.45 -48.49 3.42
CA SER A 377 49.65 -48.62 4.88
C SER A 377 48.61 -48.06 5.87
N GLU A 378 47.89 -48.92 6.62
CA GLU A 378 48.17 -49.31 8.04
C GLU A 378 48.17 -48.10 9.02
N ASN A 379 47.47 -48.01 10.15
CA ASN A 379 46.65 -48.87 11.00
C ASN A 379 45.92 -47.93 12.02
N PRO A 380 45.14 -48.38 13.03
CA PRO A 380 43.91 -47.72 13.49
C PRO A 380 44.06 -47.07 14.90
N VAL A 381 42.92 -46.72 15.53
CA VAL A 381 42.73 -46.45 16.99
C VAL A 381 42.85 -44.95 17.33
N ASN A 382 41.80 -44.22 17.75
CA ASN A 382 41.13 -44.37 19.05
C ASN A 382 39.80 -43.59 19.09
N LYS A 383 38.74 -44.24 19.60
CA LYS A 383 37.62 -43.56 20.25
C LYS A 383 38.17 -42.82 21.47
N LEU A 384 38.16 -41.48 21.49
CA LEU A 384 38.36 -40.75 22.73
C LEU A 384 37.08 -40.00 23.10
N GLN A 385 36.51 -40.54 24.16
CA GLN A 385 35.29 -40.19 24.85
C GLN A 385 35.34 -38.77 25.42
N CYS A 386 34.18 -38.13 25.33
CA CYS A 386 33.84 -36.82 25.84
C CYS A 386 34.20 -36.65 27.32
N CYS A 387 34.77 -35.50 27.68
CA CYS A 387 34.72 -34.98 29.04
C CYS A 387 34.20 -33.54 29.02
N ASP A 388 33.00 -33.39 29.59
CA ASP A 388 32.55 -32.17 30.24
C ASP A 388 33.60 -31.72 31.26
N SER A 389 34.20 -30.57 31.04
CA SER A 389 34.72 -29.77 32.13
C SER A 389 34.67 -28.30 31.73
N SER A 390 33.76 -27.60 32.39
CA SER A 390 33.69 -26.15 32.44
C SER A 390 35.08 -25.56 32.67
N CYS A 391 35.39 -24.46 31.99
CA CYS A 391 35.67 -23.17 32.64
C CYS A 391 36.53 -22.26 31.74
N LYS A 392 36.12 -20.99 31.77
CA LYS A 392 36.96 -19.78 31.81
C LYS A 392 37.50 -19.27 30.47
N ASP A 393 36.71 -18.34 29.98
CA ASP A 393 37.09 -17.04 29.43
C ASP A 393 38.48 -16.55 29.92
N VAL A 394 39.43 -16.45 28.98
CA VAL A 394 40.69 -15.75 29.14
C VAL A 394 40.94 -14.97 27.87
N HIS A 395 40.86 -13.64 27.99
CA HIS A 395 41.26 -12.68 26.99
C HIS A 395 42.66 -12.99 26.43
N VAL A 396 42.78 -13.04 25.11
CA VAL A 396 44.09 -13.08 24.44
C VAL A 396 44.34 -11.70 23.83
N THR A 397 45.21 -10.96 24.51
CA THR A 397 45.92 -9.80 23.98
C THR A 397 46.88 -10.23 22.88
N THR A 398 46.81 -9.54 21.75
CA THR A 398 47.80 -9.50 20.67
C THR A 398 49.17 -9.07 21.18
N ASP A 399 50.22 -9.83 20.85
CA ASP A 399 51.45 -9.34 20.18
C ASP A 399 52.52 -10.44 20.08
N ILE A 400 53.42 -10.27 19.10
CA ILE A 400 54.81 -10.78 18.99
C ILE A 400 55.07 -12.02 18.09
N GLU A 401 55.42 -11.73 16.82
CA GLU A 401 56.41 -12.43 15.95
C GLU A 401 57.81 -12.53 16.63
N PRO A 402 58.88 -13.20 16.10
CA PRO A 402 59.00 -14.18 15.01
C PRO A 402 59.98 -15.35 15.38
N ASN A 403 60.19 -16.33 14.48
CA ASN A 403 61.57 -16.74 14.07
C ASN A 403 61.60 -17.83 12.99
N THR A 404 62.27 -17.47 11.90
CA THR A 404 62.93 -18.30 10.88
C THR A 404 64.08 -19.16 11.43
N VAL A 405 64.36 -20.30 10.78
CA VAL A 405 65.62 -21.10 10.65
C VAL A 405 65.22 -22.58 10.41
N THR A 406 65.81 -23.46 9.59
CA THR A 406 66.76 -23.49 8.46
C THR A 406 66.70 -24.93 7.91
N ILE A 407 66.78 -25.13 6.58
CA ILE A 407 66.80 -26.42 5.87
C ILE A 407 68.19 -27.10 5.99
N PRO A 408 68.30 -28.44 5.85
CA PRO A 408 69.28 -28.97 4.90
C PRO A 408 68.76 -30.08 3.96
N LYS A 409 69.42 -30.09 2.79
CA LYS A 409 69.13 -30.77 1.50
C LYS A 409 69.42 -32.27 1.46
N GLY A 410 68.78 -32.96 0.51
CA GLY A 410 69.22 -34.21 -0.12
C GLY A 410 68.65 -34.30 -1.57
N ASP A 411 69.44 -34.81 -2.51
CA ASP A 411 69.42 -34.50 -3.95
C ASP A 411 68.48 -35.31 -4.87
N SER A 412 67.85 -34.60 -5.84
CA SER A 412 67.38 -34.87 -7.24
C SER A 412 67.20 -36.31 -7.82
N PRO A 413 66.30 -36.55 -8.82
CA PRO A 413 65.91 -35.64 -9.91
C PRO A 413 64.41 -35.58 -10.29
N ALA A 414 64.09 -34.56 -11.08
CA ALA A 414 62.77 -34.13 -11.52
C ALA A 414 61.92 -35.18 -12.25
N VAL A 415 60.67 -35.33 -11.80
CA VAL A 415 59.49 -35.47 -12.65
C VAL A 415 58.38 -34.62 -12.01
N SER A 416 57.80 -33.76 -12.83
CA SER A 416 56.75 -32.78 -12.51
C SER A 416 55.56 -33.39 -11.77
N ASP A 417 55.14 -32.74 -10.67
CA ASP A 417 53.73 -32.39 -10.48
C ASP A 417 53.60 -31.24 -9.47
N SER A 418 53.16 -30.09 -9.98
CA SER A 418 53.08 -28.80 -9.28
C SER A 418 51.75 -28.61 -8.53
N VAL A 419 51.19 -29.66 -7.91
CA VAL A 419 49.79 -29.64 -7.44
C VAL A 419 49.64 -29.37 -5.93
N SER A 420 50.67 -29.53 -5.10
CA SER A 420 50.52 -29.42 -3.63
C SER A 420 50.57 -28.00 -3.03
N LEU A 421 50.93 -26.99 -3.82
CA LEU A 421 51.01 -25.59 -3.36
C LEU A 421 49.65 -24.87 -3.36
N ASP A 422 48.71 -25.36 -4.16
CA ASP A 422 47.40 -24.72 -4.35
C ASP A 422 46.40 -25.17 -3.27
N GLU A 423 46.45 -26.44 -2.84
CA GLU A 423 45.59 -26.97 -1.76
C GLU A 423 45.92 -26.38 -0.39
N SER A 424 47.21 -26.14 -0.09
CA SER A 424 47.64 -25.48 1.15
C SER A 424 47.21 -24.01 1.19
N LYS A 425 47.26 -23.31 0.04
CA LYS A 425 46.73 -21.95 -0.11
C LYS A 425 45.20 -21.92 -0.01
N ALA A 426 44.51 -22.88 -0.63
CA ALA A 426 43.06 -23.01 -0.56
C ALA A 426 42.59 -23.31 0.87
N LEU A 427 43.31 -24.14 1.63
CA LEU A 427 43.03 -24.40 3.04
C LEU A 427 43.28 -23.17 3.92
N ALA A 428 44.40 -22.47 3.71
CA ALA A 428 44.70 -21.23 4.43
C ALA A 428 43.71 -20.11 4.09
N GLN A 429 43.19 -20.08 2.87
CA GLN A 429 42.14 -19.17 2.42
C GLN A 429 40.80 -19.53 3.08
N ALA A 430 40.41 -20.81 3.07
CA ALA A 430 39.19 -21.28 3.73
C ALA A 430 39.20 -21.04 5.25
N LEU A 431 40.36 -21.20 5.91
CA LEU A 431 40.52 -20.87 7.33
C LEU A 431 40.40 -19.36 7.59
N ARG A 432 40.95 -18.52 6.72
CA ARG A 432 40.77 -17.06 6.80
C ARG A 432 39.30 -16.67 6.61
N GLU A 433 38.63 -17.23 5.61
CA GLU A 433 37.21 -17.00 5.35
C GLU A 433 36.34 -17.46 6.52
N LYS A 434 36.63 -18.63 7.12
CA LYS A 434 35.93 -19.08 8.33
C LYS A 434 36.18 -18.17 9.53
N MET A 435 37.40 -17.66 9.69
CA MET A 435 37.74 -16.72 10.76
C MET A 435 37.05 -15.37 10.58
N GLU A 436 36.94 -14.89 9.34
CA GLU A 436 36.19 -13.69 8.99
C GLU A 436 34.68 -13.87 9.26
N VAL A 437 34.11 -15.02 8.89
CA VAL A 437 32.70 -15.36 9.20
C VAL A 437 32.46 -15.44 10.72
N LEU A 438 33.38 -16.03 11.49
CA LEU A 438 33.27 -16.08 12.95
C LEU A 438 33.41 -14.69 13.59
N MET A 439 34.26 -13.83 13.06
CA MET A 439 34.40 -12.44 13.52
C MET A 439 33.13 -11.64 13.25
N LEU A 440 32.53 -11.79 12.06
CA LEU A 440 31.24 -11.19 11.73
C LEU A 440 30.12 -11.72 12.65
N PHE A 441 30.11 -13.02 12.95
CA PHE A 441 29.15 -13.62 13.88
C PHE A 441 29.32 -13.07 15.31
N SER A 442 30.57 -12.91 15.77
CA SER A 442 30.87 -12.29 17.08
C SER A 442 30.39 -10.84 17.14
N GLN A 443 30.65 -10.07 16.08
CA GLN A 443 30.21 -8.67 16.00
C GLN A 443 28.67 -8.55 15.97
N GLU A 444 28.00 -9.45 15.27
CA GLU A 444 26.53 -9.49 15.23
C GLU A 444 25.95 -9.90 16.59
N GLN A 445 26.60 -10.81 17.31
CA GLN A 445 26.20 -11.17 18.67
C GLN A 445 26.33 -9.99 19.65
N GLU A 446 27.39 -9.19 19.54
CA GLU A 446 27.54 -7.95 20.32
C GLU A 446 26.44 -6.94 19.98
N ARG A 447 26.16 -6.71 18.69
CA ARG A 447 25.06 -5.84 18.25
C ARG A 447 23.73 -6.29 18.81
N TYR A 448 23.44 -7.58 18.77
CA TYR A 448 22.23 -8.15 19.33
C TYR A 448 22.10 -7.87 20.84
N LEU A 449 23.19 -8.01 21.60
CA LEU A 449 23.19 -7.71 23.04
C LEU A 449 22.99 -6.20 23.31
N PHE A 450 23.65 -5.32 22.56
CA PHE A 450 23.46 -3.88 22.70
C PHE A 450 22.05 -3.44 22.32
N GLU A 451 21.48 -4.01 21.26
CA GLU A 451 20.11 -3.73 20.84
C GLU A 451 19.09 -4.22 21.89
N LYS A 452 19.31 -5.40 22.48
CA LYS A 452 18.50 -5.89 23.60
C LYS A 452 18.55 -4.95 24.79
N GLN A 453 19.73 -4.44 25.16
CA GLN A 453 19.89 -3.50 26.26
C GLN A 453 19.22 -2.14 25.96
N ARG A 454 19.37 -1.63 24.73
CA ARG A 454 18.69 -0.41 24.27
C ARG A 454 17.17 -0.56 24.36
N ASN A 455 16.63 -1.68 23.88
CA ASN A 455 15.21 -1.96 23.92
C ASN A 455 14.69 -2.05 25.37
N GLN A 456 15.48 -2.63 26.29
CA GLN A 456 15.13 -2.65 27.70
C GLN A 456 15.02 -1.24 28.29
N ILE A 457 15.98 -0.35 28.00
CA ILE A 457 15.94 1.05 28.47
C ILE A 457 14.69 1.77 27.94
N ILE A 458 14.35 1.58 26.66
CA ILE A 458 13.16 2.19 26.05
C ILE A 458 11.88 1.66 26.70
N ILE A 459 11.80 0.35 26.96
CA ILE A 459 10.65 -0.26 27.65
C ILE A 459 10.50 0.32 29.06
N ASP A 460 11.59 0.45 29.80
CA ASP A 460 11.57 0.99 31.17
C ASP A 460 11.12 2.46 31.18
N ASP A 461 11.59 3.27 30.22
CA ASP A 461 11.18 4.68 30.09
C ASP A 461 9.71 4.82 29.67
N LEU A 462 9.23 3.98 28.75
CA LEU A 462 7.81 3.93 28.38
C LEU A 462 6.92 3.53 29.56
N GLN A 463 7.35 2.56 30.38
CA GLN A 463 6.63 2.17 31.59
C GLN A 463 6.58 3.31 32.61
N LYS A 464 7.68 4.06 32.78
CA LYS A 464 7.73 5.24 33.63
C LYS A 464 6.81 6.34 33.13
N ASN A 465 6.87 6.68 31.83
CA ASN A 465 5.99 7.68 31.22
C ASN A 465 4.51 7.29 31.35
N LEU A 466 4.19 6.00 31.18
CA LEU A 466 2.82 5.50 31.36
C LEU A 466 2.35 5.59 32.81
N SER A 467 3.23 5.36 33.79
CA SER A 467 2.90 5.58 35.20
C SER A 467 2.68 7.06 35.51
N GLN A 468 3.53 7.95 34.97
CA GLN A 468 3.38 9.40 35.15
C GLN A 468 2.07 9.92 34.53
N VAL A 469 1.76 9.56 33.28
CA VAL A 469 0.51 9.96 32.61
C VAL A 469 -0.72 9.43 33.36
N ARG A 470 -0.62 8.22 33.93
CA ARG A 470 -1.69 7.66 34.78
C ARG A 470 -1.90 8.52 36.02
N ASP A 471 -0.84 8.88 36.72
CA ASP A 471 -0.89 9.67 37.95
C ASP A 471 -1.40 11.09 37.68
N GLU A 472 -0.91 11.73 36.61
CA GLU A 472 -1.40 13.03 36.15
C GLU A 472 -2.89 12.99 35.78
N LYS A 473 -3.34 11.96 35.05
CA LYS A 473 -4.76 11.78 34.71
C LYS A 473 -5.62 11.57 35.94
N VAL A 474 -5.15 10.78 36.92
CA VAL A 474 -5.84 10.59 38.20
C VAL A 474 -5.93 11.91 38.97
N LYS A 475 -4.85 12.71 38.97
CA LYS A 475 -4.83 14.03 39.59
C LYS A 475 -5.85 14.98 38.94
N VAL A 476 -5.89 15.06 37.62
CA VAL A 476 -6.88 15.88 36.87
C VAL A 476 -8.30 15.39 37.14
N LEU A 477 -8.53 14.07 37.20
CA LEU A 477 -9.86 13.53 37.54
C LEU A 477 -10.27 13.85 38.98
N MET A 478 -9.32 13.86 39.93
CA MET A 478 -9.58 14.30 41.31
C MET A 478 -9.89 15.79 41.38
N GLU A 479 -9.14 16.63 40.67
CA GLU A 479 -9.41 18.07 40.58
C GLU A 479 -10.76 18.34 39.93
N LEU A 480 -11.12 17.62 38.86
CA LEU A 480 -12.43 17.70 38.20
C LEU A 480 -13.56 17.27 39.14
N ALA A 481 -13.37 16.21 39.92
CA ALA A 481 -14.34 15.76 40.91
C ALA A 481 -14.55 16.81 42.00
N LYS A 482 -13.47 17.46 42.45
CA LYS A 482 -13.52 18.56 43.43
C LYS A 482 -14.23 19.79 42.87
N VAL A 483 -13.91 20.21 41.64
CA VAL A 483 -14.60 21.33 40.95
C VAL A 483 -16.08 21.02 40.74
N LYS A 484 -16.42 19.75 40.43
CA LYS A 484 -17.82 19.31 40.31
C LYS A 484 -18.56 19.38 41.65
N GLU A 485 -17.91 19.02 42.75
CA GLU A 485 -18.45 19.14 44.10
C GLU A 485 -18.64 20.61 44.50
N GLU A 486 -17.66 21.48 44.23
CA GLU A 486 -17.74 22.94 44.42
C GLU A 486 -18.87 23.56 43.58
N CYS A 487 -19.05 23.15 42.32
CA CYS A 487 -20.17 23.57 41.47
C CYS A 487 -21.53 23.10 42.01
N MET A 488 -21.62 21.89 42.55
CA MET A 488 -22.85 21.37 43.17
C MET A 488 -23.18 22.13 44.46
N LEU A 489 -22.16 22.52 45.25
CA LEU A 489 -22.32 23.33 46.46
C LEU A 489 -22.75 24.77 46.14
N LEU A 490 -22.16 25.41 45.12
CA LEU A 490 -22.57 26.75 44.66
C LEU A 490 -23.99 26.76 44.08
N LYS A 491 -24.43 25.65 43.45
CA LYS A 491 -25.82 25.48 42.97
C LYS A 491 -26.83 25.25 44.09
N GLY A 492 -26.38 24.90 45.30
CA GLY A 492 -27.19 24.78 46.51
C GLY A 492 -27.32 26.08 47.31
N SER A 493 -26.47 27.08 47.07
CA SER A 493 -26.57 28.40 47.68
C SER A 493 -27.32 29.35 46.75
N GLY A 494 -28.64 29.38 46.85
CA GLY A 494 -29.47 30.38 46.19
C GLY A 494 -29.19 31.78 46.74
N GLY A 495 -28.34 32.55 46.05
CA GLY A 495 -28.14 33.96 46.35
C GLY A 495 -27.20 34.61 45.35
N ASN A 496 -27.75 35.48 44.50
CA ASN A 496 -27.12 36.51 43.63
C ASN A 496 -25.72 36.22 43.07
N ASP A 497 -25.62 36.07 41.75
CA ASP A 497 -24.65 36.83 40.93
C ASP A 497 -24.87 36.58 39.42
N HIS A 498 -25.49 37.56 38.76
CA HIS A 498 -25.78 37.53 37.32
C HIS A 498 -24.57 37.87 36.43
N ALA A 499 -23.41 38.18 37.02
CA ALA A 499 -22.17 38.51 36.30
C ALA A 499 -21.25 37.29 36.09
N VAL A 500 -21.08 36.45 37.12
CA VAL A 500 -20.19 35.27 37.09
C VAL A 500 -20.66 34.22 36.07
N CYS A 501 -21.98 34.11 35.85
CA CYS A 501 -22.55 33.13 34.94
C CYS A 501 -22.28 33.43 33.44
N LYS A 502 -22.01 34.69 33.08
CA LYS A 502 -21.65 35.05 31.69
C LYS A 502 -20.19 34.71 31.38
N GLU A 503 -19.28 34.94 32.31
CA GLU A 503 -17.85 34.66 32.14
C GLU A 503 -17.61 33.16 32.03
N HIS A 504 -18.21 32.36 32.92
CA HIS A 504 -18.12 30.89 32.86
C HIS A 504 -18.78 30.31 31.60
N SER A 505 -19.84 30.94 31.08
CA SER A 505 -20.44 30.54 29.81
C SER A 505 -19.53 30.81 28.60
N VAL A 506 -18.76 31.90 28.63
CA VAL A 506 -17.80 32.25 27.57
C VAL A 506 -16.58 31.34 27.64
N ASP A 507 -16.10 31.01 28.84
CA ASP A 507 -14.98 30.09 29.02
C ASP A 507 -15.36 28.65 28.64
N VAL A 508 -16.58 28.20 28.94
CA VAL A 508 -17.09 26.90 28.47
C VAL A 508 -17.24 26.88 26.94
N ALA A 509 -17.65 27.99 26.32
CA ALA A 509 -17.71 28.08 24.86
C ALA A 509 -16.31 28.08 24.23
N ARG A 510 -15.35 28.80 24.81
CA ARG A 510 -13.94 28.82 24.41
C ARG A 510 -13.31 27.43 24.52
N LEU A 511 -13.49 26.76 25.66
CA LEU A 511 -13.00 25.39 25.87
C LEU A 511 -13.65 24.38 24.91
N LYS A 512 -14.92 24.57 24.54
CA LYS A 512 -15.57 23.73 23.51
C LYS A 512 -14.98 23.93 22.13
N VAL A 513 -14.64 25.17 21.77
CA VAL A 513 -13.97 25.49 20.51
C VAL A 513 -12.56 24.91 20.50
N GLU A 514 -11.78 25.09 21.58
CA GLU A 514 -10.44 24.51 21.70
C GLU A 514 -10.45 22.98 21.65
N ASN A 515 -11.42 22.33 22.29
CA ASN A 515 -11.58 20.87 22.27
C ASN A 515 -12.01 20.37 20.88
N ALA A 516 -12.86 21.11 20.16
CA ALA A 516 -13.21 20.79 18.78
C ALA A 516 -12.00 20.91 17.84
N THR A 517 -11.19 21.96 17.99
CA THR A 517 -9.95 22.17 17.23
C THR A 517 -8.91 21.07 17.56
N LEU A 518 -8.82 20.64 18.82
CA LEU A 518 -7.96 19.53 19.23
C LEU A 518 -8.41 18.19 18.67
N LEU A 519 -9.72 17.92 18.62
CA LEU A 519 -10.24 16.71 17.99
C LEU A 519 -9.95 16.69 16.49
N GLU A 520 -10.04 17.84 15.82
CA GLU A 520 -9.70 17.97 14.40
C GLU A 520 -8.20 17.75 14.17
N SER A 521 -7.32 18.29 15.02
CA SER A 521 -5.87 18.08 14.91
C SER A 521 -5.45 16.64 15.21
N VAL A 522 -6.11 15.97 16.17
CA VAL A 522 -5.88 14.54 16.42
C VAL A 522 -6.31 13.71 15.19
N ALA A 523 -7.46 14.01 14.59
CA ALA A 523 -7.94 13.31 13.40
C ALA A 523 -7.08 13.56 12.15
N THR A 524 -6.38 14.71 12.04
CA THR A 524 -5.40 14.93 10.97
C THR A 524 -4.11 14.17 11.22
N VAL A 525 -3.63 14.11 12.47
CA VAL A 525 -2.46 13.31 12.87
C VAL A 525 -2.71 11.82 12.62
N GLU A 526 -3.87 11.28 12.99
CA GLU A 526 -4.21 9.87 12.73
C GLU A 526 -4.18 9.51 11.23
N ARG A 527 -4.70 10.42 10.38
CA ARG A 527 -4.63 10.27 8.92
C ARG A 527 -3.20 10.32 8.42
N LEU A 528 -2.39 11.25 8.93
CA LEU A 528 -0.98 11.37 8.60
C LEU A 528 -0.19 10.10 8.96
N THR A 529 -0.31 9.65 10.21
CA THR A 529 0.37 8.45 10.71
C THR A 529 -0.04 7.21 9.93
N SER A 530 -1.31 7.10 9.54
CA SER A 530 -1.79 5.99 8.69
C SER A 530 -1.16 6.01 7.30
N SER A 531 -1.04 7.18 6.67
CA SER A 531 -0.38 7.32 5.37
C SER A 531 1.12 7.03 5.44
N VAL A 532 1.82 7.56 6.45
CA VAL A 532 3.24 7.25 6.72
C VAL A 532 3.45 5.76 6.93
N HIS A 533 2.60 5.11 7.73
CA HIS A 533 2.68 3.67 7.99
C HIS A 533 2.47 2.85 6.71
N ARG A 534 1.50 3.23 5.87
CA ARG A 534 1.25 2.57 4.59
C ARG A 534 2.45 2.69 3.65
N LEU A 535 3.05 3.87 3.52
CA LEU A 535 4.26 4.08 2.72
C LEU A 535 5.45 3.28 3.26
N HIS A 536 5.60 3.20 4.59
CA HIS A 536 6.63 2.38 5.23
C HIS A 536 6.48 0.88 4.91
N ILE A 537 5.26 0.34 4.89
CA ILE A 537 5.00 -1.05 4.49
C ILE A 537 5.42 -1.29 3.03
N VAL A 538 5.11 -0.36 2.13
CA VAL A 538 5.51 -0.44 0.72
C VAL A 538 7.04 -0.42 0.58
N LEU A 539 7.71 0.43 1.36
CA LEU A 539 9.17 0.49 1.42
C LEU A 539 9.80 -0.82 1.89
N LEU A 540 9.26 -1.42 2.96
CA LEU A 540 9.71 -2.71 3.50
C LEU A 540 9.55 -3.84 2.47
N LYS A 541 8.42 -3.86 1.75
CA LYS A 541 8.19 -4.83 0.69
C LYS A 541 9.20 -4.66 -0.46
N ALA A 542 9.46 -3.42 -0.88
CA ALA A 542 10.47 -3.14 -1.91
C ALA A 542 11.88 -3.56 -1.44
N TYR A 543 12.20 -3.35 -0.17
CA TYR A 543 13.45 -3.81 0.43
C TYR A 543 13.60 -5.35 0.41
N ASP A 544 12.54 -6.09 0.76
CA ASP A 544 12.55 -7.55 0.73
C ASP A 544 12.64 -8.11 -0.71
N ASP A 545 12.00 -7.45 -1.68
CA ASP A 545 12.07 -7.82 -3.09
C ASP A 545 13.49 -7.56 -3.68
N VAL A 546 14.17 -6.48 -3.26
CA VAL A 546 15.59 -6.19 -3.59
C VAL A 546 16.52 -7.28 -3.03
N LYS A 547 16.21 -7.80 -1.85
CA LYS A 547 17.00 -8.81 -1.15
C LYS A 547 16.78 -10.21 -1.74
N SER A 548 15.57 -10.52 -2.19
CA SER A 548 15.18 -11.83 -2.71
C SER A 548 15.39 -12.01 -4.23
N ALA A 549 15.97 -11.02 -4.92
CA ALA A 549 16.15 -11.00 -6.38
C ALA A 549 14.82 -11.15 -7.15
N GLY A 550 13.76 -10.51 -6.66
CA GLY A 550 12.46 -10.41 -7.33
C GLY A 550 12.49 -9.54 -8.60
N SER A 551 11.32 -9.27 -9.17
CA SER A 551 11.19 -8.43 -10.38
C SER A 551 11.74 -7.01 -10.14
N LEU A 552 12.90 -6.74 -10.71
CA LEU A 552 13.68 -5.50 -10.51
C LEU A 552 12.97 -4.26 -11.06
N GLU A 553 12.17 -4.42 -12.13
CA GLU A 553 11.47 -3.32 -12.80
C GLU A 553 10.24 -2.85 -11.98
N SER A 554 9.45 -3.82 -11.50
CA SER A 554 8.22 -3.54 -10.72
C SER A 554 8.52 -2.92 -9.36
N THR A 555 9.63 -3.30 -8.75
CA THR A 555 10.10 -2.74 -7.47
C THR A 555 10.63 -1.32 -7.62
N TYR A 556 11.32 -1.01 -8.72
CA TYR A 556 11.77 0.34 -9.06
C TYR A 556 10.59 1.29 -9.34
N GLU A 557 9.57 0.83 -10.06
CA GLU A 557 8.33 1.59 -10.27
C GLU A 557 7.59 1.85 -8.95
N ALA A 558 7.43 0.83 -8.09
CA ALA A 558 6.82 0.99 -6.77
C ALA A 558 7.54 2.01 -5.89
N LEU A 559 8.87 2.06 -5.98
CA LEU A 559 9.71 3.01 -5.26
C LEU A 559 9.56 4.45 -5.79
N ASN A 560 9.43 4.62 -7.10
CA ASN A 560 9.13 5.92 -7.71
C ASN A 560 7.74 6.42 -7.30
N SER A 561 6.73 5.56 -7.33
CA SER A 561 5.38 5.89 -6.86
C SER A 561 5.40 6.30 -5.38
N LEU A 562 6.13 5.57 -4.52
CA LEU A 562 6.31 5.92 -3.11
C LEU A 562 6.95 7.30 -2.95
N ILE A 563 8.04 7.60 -3.65
CA ILE A 563 8.71 8.90 -3.59
C ILE A 563 7.76 10.02 -4.05
N THR A 564 6.98 9.82 -5.11
CA THR A 564 6.02 10.83 -5.57
C THR A 564 4.92 11.09 -4.54
N GLU A 565 4.41 10.03 -3.90
CA GLU A 565 3.36 10.15 -2.90
C GLU A 565 3.88 10.79 -1.59
N ALA A 566 5.07 10.40 -1.15
CA ALA A 566 5.74 11.02 -0.01
C ALA A 566 6.01 12.51 -0.25
N ASN A 567 6.40 12.91 -1.48
CA ASN A 567 6.56 14.32 -1.82
C ASN A 567 5.22 15.09 -1.79
N LEU A 568 4.13 14.49 -2.26
CA LEU A 568 2.79 15.09 -2.14
C LEU A 568 2.38 15.28 -0.68
N MET A 569 2.66 14.29 0.18
CA MET A 569 2.44 14.42 1.63
C MET A 569 3.29 15.53 2.25
N LYS A 570 4.57 15.63 1.86
CA LYS A 570 5.47 16.71 2.30
C LYS A 570 4.95 18.09 1.90
N THR A 571 4.47 18.24 0.66
CA THR A 571 3.83 19.48 0.20
C THR A 571 2.56 19.78 1.01
N ALA A 572 1.71 18.78 1.24
CA ALA A 572 0.49 18.96 2.02
C ALA A 572 0.81 19.47 3.45
N LEU A 573 1.80 18.88 4.12
CA LEU A 573 2.25 19.27 5.46
C LEU A 573 2.89 20.66 5.49
N GLY A 574 3.60 21.06 4.44
CA GLY A 574 4.17 22.40 4.31
C GLY A 574 3.15 23.51 4.04
N VAL A 575 1.94 23.16 3.59
CA VAL A 575 0.85 24.11 3.27
C VAL A 575 -0.17 24.24 4.42
N VAL A 576 -0.10 23.37 5.45
CA VAL A 576 -0.96 23.50 6.63
C VAL A 576 -0.57 24.73 7.44
N LEU A 577 -1.46 25.72 7.48
CA LEU A 577 -1.33 26.90 8.36
C LEU A 577 -1.20 26.45 9.83
N PRO A 578 -0.27 27.01 10.62
CA PRO A 578 -0.13 26.65 12.02
C PRO A 578 -1.43 26.94 12.75
N VAL A 579 -2.06 25.87 13.28
CA VAL A 579 -3.19 25.99 14.18
C VAL A 579 -2.66 26.71 15.42
N SER A 580 -3.05 27.97 15.59
CA SER A 580 -2.50 28.84 16.62
C SER A 580 -2.83 28.29 18.01
N TRP A 581 -1.91 27.51 18.58
CA TRP A 581 -1.84 27.23 20.01
C TRP A 581 -1.17 28.43 20.68
N SER A 582 -1.93 29.50 20.95
CA SER A 582 -1.51 30.50 21.94
C SER A 582 -1.94 30.01 23.32
N GLY A 583 -1.19 29.04 23.85
CA GLY A 583 -1.19 28.79 25.28
C GLY A 583 -0.44 29.92 25.97
N ASP A 584 -1.13 31.04 26.22
CA ASP A 584 -0.66 32.04 27.18
C ASP A 584 -0.96 31.50 28.59
N SER A 585 -0.10 30.59 29.03
CA SER A 585 -0.06 30.08 30.39
C SER A 585 0.63 31.11 31.30
N SER A 586 -0.05 32.23 31.58
CA SER A 586 0.23 33.06 32.76
C SER A 586 -0.78 34.19 32.86
N ASP A 587 -1.86 33.97 33.59
CA ASP A 587 -2.50 35.03 34.39
C ASP A 587 -3.22 34.38 35.59
N ALA A 588 -2.43 33.71 36.42
CA ALA A 588 -2.77 33.58 37.83
C ALA A 588 -2.42 34.93 38.47
N ALA A 589 -3.44 35.75 38.68
CA ALA A 589 -3.34 37.03 39.36
C ALA A 589 -2.55 36.90 40.67
N THR A 590 -1.29 37.34 40.64
CA THR A 590 -0.53 37.66 41.85
C THR A 590 -0.10 39.11 41.73
N TYR A 591 -0.71 39.92 42.58
CA TYR A 591 -0.46 41.33 42.76
C TYR A 591 0.98 41.53 43.27
N GLU A 592 1.91 41.93 42.39
CA GLU A 592 3.05 42.83 42.69
C GLU A 592 4.00 42.90 41.48
N ALA A 593 4.18 44.11 40.95
CA ALA A 593 5.42 44.69 40.37
C ALA A 593 5.08 45.60 39.17
N LEU A 594 4.82 46.87 39.51
CA LEU A 594 4.95 48.00 38.59
C LEU A 594 6.44 48.29 38.36
N TYR A 595 6.77 48.77 37.16
CA TYR A 595 8.09 49.19 36.64
C TYR A 595 9.03 48.02 36.29
N ASP A 596 9.58 47.88 35.09
CA ASP A 596 10.22 48.90 34.26
C ASP A 596 10.35 48.46 32.78
N SER A 597 10.44 49.45 31.90
CA SER A 597 10.53 49.33 30.44
C SER A 597 11.85 48.70 29.97
N SER A 598 11.78 47.78 29.00
CA SER A 598 12.90 47.52 28.09
C SER A 598 12.43 47.00 26.74
N ASP A 599 12.53 47.87 25.75
CA ASP A 599 12.43 47.57 24.32
C ASP A 599 13.53 46.58 23.90
N SER A 600 13.13 45.44 23.33
CA SER A 600 13.96 44.74 22.33
C SER A 600 13.06 44.04 21.31
N PRO A 601 13.39 44.10 20.01
CA PRO A 601 12.56 43.54 18.96
C PRO A 601 12.73 42.03 18.95
N LYS A 602 11.76 41.30 19.52
CA LYS A 602 11.68 39.85 19.30
C LYS A 602 11.41 39.61 17.83
N SER A 603 12.42 39.08 17.15
CA SER A 603 12.32 38.48 15.83
C SER A 603 11.11 37.55 15.80
N LYS A 604 10.27 37.69 14.77
CA LYS A 604 9.25 36.70 14.43
C LYS A 604 9.98 35.42 14.02
N SER A 605 10.40 34.61 14.99
CA SER A 605 10.61 33.19 14.76
C SER A 605 9.23 32.63 14.46
N GLU A 606 8.98 32.39 13.18
CA GLU A 606 7.88 31.55 12.72
C GLU A 606 8.04 30.19 13.40
N LYS A 607 7.41 30.02 14.58
CA LYS A 607 7.37 28.74 15.28
C LYS A 607 6.51 27.83 14.42
N VAL A 608 7.18 27.01 13.61
CA VAL A 608 6.59 25.89 12.91
C VAL A 608 5.90 25.00 13.95
N ASP A 609 4.66 24.61 13.68
CA ASP A 609 3.90 23.70 14.53
C ASP A 609 4.71 22.41 14.78
N PRO A 610 4.96 22.00 16.03
CA PRO A 610 5.69 20.77 16.35
C PRO A 610 5.13 19.53 15.63
N LEU A 611 3.82 19.48 15.38
CA LEU A 611 3.16 18.37 14.67
C LEU A 611 3.51 18.35 13.18
N SER A 612 3.48 19.51 12.51
CA SER A 612 3.93 19.63 11.12
C SER A 612 5.42 19.34 10.97
N SER A 613 6.24 19.78 11.93
CA SER A 613 7.68 19.50 11.94
C SER A 613 7.97 18.00 12.03
N ALA A 614 7.34 17.29 12.97
CA ALA A 614 7.50 15.85 13.11
C ALA A 614 6.96 15.08 11.90
N GLY A 615 5.83 15.53 11.34
CA GLY A 615 5.25 15.02 10.10
C GLY A 615 6.21 15.09 8.91
N ILE A 616 6.84 16.25 8.72
CA ILE A 616 7.79 16.50 7.64
C ILE A 616 9.03 15.61 7.81
N GLU A 617 9.59 15.51 9.02
CA GLU A 617 10.77 14.68 9.31
C GLU A 617 10.51 13.19 9.02
N MET A 618 9.35 12.66 9.41
CA MET A 618 8.98 11.26 9.11
C MET A 618 8.88 11.00 7.60
N VAL A 619 8.34 11.95 6.84
CA VAL A 619 8.20 11.84 5.38
C VAL A 619 9.55 11.99 4.68
N GLU A 620 10.43 12.88 5.17
CA GLU A 620 11.79 13.04 4.64
C GLU A 620 12.64 11.78 4.86
N LEU A 621 12.53 11.13 6.02
CA LEU A 621 13.20 9.85 6.27
C LEU A 621 12.71 8.74 5.33
N LEU A 622 11.41 8.70 5.03
CA LEU A 622 10.84 7.76 4.05
C LEU A 622 11.38 8.00 2.64
N ILE A 623 11.43 9.26 2.20
CA ILE A 623 11.99 9.64 0.89
C ILE A 623 13.46 9.24 0.82
N PHE A 624 14.24 9.59 1.84
CA PHE A 624 15.66 9.28 1.90
C PHE A 624 15.94 7.78 1.87
N ALA A 625 15.20 6.99 2.65
CA ALA A 625 15.34 5.54 2.65
C ALA A 625 14.95 4.92 1.29
N ALA A 626 13.93 5.48 0.63
CA ALA A 626 13.55 5.07 -0.72
C ALA A 626 14.62 5.41 -1.76
N GLU A 627 15.25 6.58 -1.67
CA GLU A 627 16.35 6.98 -2.56
C GLU A 627 17.59 6.08 -2.38
N ILE A 628 17.96 5.73 -1.14
CA ILE A 628 19.05 4.77 -0.87
C ILE A 628 18.76 3.42 -1.51
N LEU A 629 17.53 2.91 -1.36
CA LEU A 629 17.14 1.66 -1.99
C LEU A 629 17.20 1.74 -3.52
N LYS A 630 16.81 2.89 -4.08
CA LYS A 630 16.87 3.17 -5.51
C LYS A 630 18.32 3.20 -6.04
N GLU A 631 19.24 3.78 -5.30
CA GLU A 631 20.68 3.76 -5.64
C GLU A 631 21.25 2.34 -5.57
N SER A 632 20.82 1.54 -4.60
CA SER A 632 21.25 0.14 -4.50
C SER A 632 20.84 -0.72 -5.72
N PHE A 633 19.76 -0.35 -6.41
CA PHE A 633 19.38 -0.96 -7.69
C PHE A 633 20.34 -0.60 -8.83
N LEU A 634 20.80 0.65 -8.88
CA LEU A 634 21.73 1.13 -9.91
C LEU A 634 23.13 0.53 -9.76
N LEU A 635 23.52 0.14 -8.55
CA LEU A 635 24.79 -0.54 -8.24
C LEU A 635 24.76 -2.06 -8.51
N LYS A 636 23.56 -2.67 -8.60
CA LYS A 636 23.38 -4.11 -8.90
C LYS A 636 23.16 -4.42 -10.38
N LYS A 637 23.01 -3.39 -11.22
CA LYS A 637 22.94 -3.49 -12.69
C LYS A 637 24.33 -3.26 -13.28
#